data_AF-A0A659MX36-F1
#
_entry.id   AF-A0A659MX36-F1
#
_cell.length_a   1.000
_cell.length_b   1.000
_cell.length_c   1.000
_cell.angle_alpha   90.00
_cell.angle_beta   90.00
_cell.angle_gamma   90.00
#
_symmetry.space_group_name_H-M   'P 1'
#
loop_
_entity.id
_entity.type
_entity.pdbx_description
1 polymer ?
#
loop_
_entity_poly.entity_id
_entity_poly.type
_entity_poly.pdbx_seq_one_letter_code
_entity_poly.pdbx_strand_id
1 'polypeptide(L)' 'AIKDMSGILTPMAAYELVSEIKKRFEVRLHLHCHATTGMAEMALLKAIEAGVDGVDTAISSMSATYGHP' A
#
# COMPACT_ATOMS: atom_id res chain seq x y z
N ALA A 1 -0.99 -10.98 -1.89
CA ALA A 1 -0.27 -9.70 -1.70
C ALA A 1 -0.57 -8.79 -2.88
N ILE A 2 -0.69 -7.49 -2.66
CA ILE A 2 -0.79 -6.45 -3.70
C ILE A 2 0.61 -5.85 -3.86
N LYS A 3 1.13 -5.82 -5.09
CA LYS A 3 2.50 -5.39 -5.38
C LYS A 3 2.51 -4.23 -6.37
N ASP A 4 2.58 -3.00 -5.86
CA ASP A 4 2.79 -1.79 -6.66
C ASP A 4 4.28 -1.46 -6.77
N MET A 5 4.88 -1.94 -7.86
CA MET A 5 6.30 -1.80 -8.15
C MET A 5 6.70 -0.42 -8.62
N SER A 6 5.76 0.31 -9.22
CA SER A 6 6.01 1.60 -9.86
C SER A 6 5.63 2.77 -8.96
N GLY A 7 4.91 2.53 -7.86
CA GLY A 7 4.39 3.59 -7.00
C GLY A 7 3.23 4.35 -7.65
N ILE A 8 2.40 3.67 -8.44
CA ILE A 8 1.29 4.30 -9.18
C ILE A 8 -0.05 4.22 -8.44
N LEU A 9 -0.10 3.49 -7.33
CA LEU A 9 -1.31 3.32 -6.54
C LEU A 9 -1.67 4.62 -5.84
N THR A 10 -2.76 5.24 -6.26
CA THR A 10 -3.28 6.45 -5.60
C THR A 10 -3.96 6.09 -4.27
N PRO A 11 -4.05 7.02 -3.30
CA PRO A 11 -4.64 6.74 -2.01
C PRO A 11 -6.10 6.26 -2.07
N MET A 12 -6.92 6.86 -2.93
CA MET A 12 -8.32 6.45 -3.09
C MET A 12 -8.43 5.07 -3.75
N ALA A 13 -7.59 4.78 -4.75
CA ALA A 13 -7.56 3.46 -5.37
C ALA A 13 -7.10 2.38 -4.38
N ALA A 14 -6.15 2.70 -3.47
CA ALA A 14 -5.72 1.78 -2.41
C ALA A 14 -6.89 1.40 -1.48
N TYR A 15 -7.67 2.39 -1.04
CA TYR A 15 -8.84 2.16 -0.19
C TYR A 15 -9.87 1.25 -0.87
N GLU A 16 -10.25 1.59 -2.10
CA GLU A 16 -11.26 0.86 -2.87
C GLU A 16 -10.82 -0.58 -3.14
N LEU A 17 -9.59 -0.75 -3.63
CA LEU A 17 -9.02 -2.05 -3.96
C LEU A 17 -8.97 -2.98 -2.74
N VAL A 18 -8.45 -2.50 -1.62
CA VAL A 18 -8.35 -3.28 -0.38
C VAL A 18 -9.74 -3.62 0.14
N SER A 19 -10.65 -2.64 0.19
CA SER A 19 -12.03 -2.85 0.64
C SER A 19 -12.72 -3.94 -0.17
N GLU A 20 -12.61 -3.90 -1.50
CA GLU A 20 -13.25 -4.89 -2.38
C GLU A 20 -12.63 -6.29 -2.24
N ILE A 21 -11.31 -6.39 -2.09
CA ILE A 21 -10.65 -7.68 -1.87
C ILE A 21 -11.07 -8.28 -0.53
N LYS A 22 -11.06 -7.51 0.56
CA LYS A 22 -11.43 -7.99 1.90
C LYS A 22 -12.90 -8.39 2.01
N LYS A 23 -13.80 -7.80 1.20
CA LYS A 23 -15.20 -8.23 1.10
C LYS A 23 -15.38 -9.57 0.38
N ARG A 24 -14.56 -9.87 -0.63
CA ARG A 24 -14.74 -11.03 -1.51
C ARG A 24 -13.96 -12.25 -1.08
N PHE A 25 -12.86 -12.06 -0.35
CA PHE A 25 -11.92 -13.12 -0.04
C PHE A 25 -11.52 -13.10 1.44
N GLU A 26 -11.63 -14.26 2.09
CA GLU A 26 -11.15 -14.48 3.47
C GLU A 26 -9.66 -14.83 3.46
N VAL A 27 -8.83 -13.86 3.06
CA VAL A 27 -7.36 -14.01 3.00
C VAL A 27 -6.67 -12.90 3.75
N ARG A 28 -5.45 -13.20 4.23
CA ARG A 28 -4.53 -12.17 4.72
C ARG A 28 -3.97 -11.39 3.53
N LEU A 29 -4.13 -10.07 3.56
CA LEU A 29 -3.72 -9.14 2.52
C LEU A 29 -2.52 -8.32 2.99
N HIS A 30 -1.46 -8.32 2.20
CA HIS A 30 -0.25 -7.53 2.41
C HIS A 30 -0.08 -6.58 1.23
N LEU A 31 0.12 -5.28 1.49
CA LEU A 31 0.39 -4.26 0.49
C LEU A 31 1.89 -3.87 0.46
N HIS A 32 2.45 -3.91 -0.75
CA HIS A 32 3.77 -3.43 -1.10
C HIS A 32 3.63 -2.24 -2.06
N CYS A 33 4.25 -1.10 -1.74
CA CYS A 33 4.14 0.12 -2.54
C CYS A 33 5.43 0.95 -2.53
N HIS A 34 5.95 1.29 -3.70
CA HIS A 34 7.13 2.16 -3.84
C HIS A 34 6.76 3.64 -3.74
N ALA A 35 7.60 4.45 -3.09
CA ALA A 35 7.39 5.88 -2.85
C ALA A 35 7.76 6.79 -4.05
N THR A 36 7.89 6.22 -5.26
CA THR A 36 8.46 6.90 -6.44
C THR A 36 7.71 8.19 -6.79
N THR A 37 6.40 8.20 -6.58
CA THR A 37 5.51 9.33 -6.88
C THR A 37 5.23 10.20 -5.66
N GLY A 38 5.74 9.84 -4.47
CA GLY A 38 5.44 10.50 -3.19
C GLY A 38 4.03 10.24 -2.66
N MET A 39 3.29 9.29 -3.23
CA MET A 39 1.92 8.95 -2.80
C MET A 39 1.84 7.74 -1.86
N ALA A 40 2.94 7.00 -1.69
CA ALA A 40 2.92 5.69 -1.07
C ALA A 40 2.50 5.72 0.41
N GLU A 41 2.94 6.72 1.19
CA GLU A 41 2.54 6.92 2.59
C GLU A 41 1.01 7.01 2.72
N MET A 42 0.40 7.84 1.87
CA MET A 42 -1.06 8.03 1.86
C MET A 42 -1.79 6.81 1.31
N ALA A 43 -1.21 6.09 0.35
CA ALA A 43 -1.75 4.83 -0.14
C ALA A 43 -1.73 3.74 0.94
N LEU A 44 -0.64 3.63 1.72
CA LEU A 44 -0.57 2.72 2.85
C LEU A 44 -1.59 3.11 3.94
N LEU A 45 -1.70 4.40 4.28
CA LEU A 45 -2.69 4.88 5.25
C LEU A 45 -4.11 4.49 4.85
N LYS A 46 -4.46 4.72 3.58
CA LYS A 46 -5.79 4.37 3.05
C LYS A 46 -6.03 2.87 2.95
N ALA A 47 -5.01 2.08 2.66
CA ALA A 47 -5.10 0.62 2.73
C ALA A 47 -5.30 0.12 4.18
N ILE A 48 -4.66 0.76 5.17
CA ILE A 48 -4.84 0.46 6.60
C ILE A 48 -6.28 0.76 7.02
N GLU A 49 -6.82 1.92 6.65
CA GLU A 49 -8.23 2.27 6.91
C GLU A 49 -9.20 1.26 6.28
N ALA A 50 -8.86 0.70 5.12
CA ALA A 50 -9.65 -0.33 4.43
C ALA A 50 -9.46 -1.76 4.98
N GLY A 51 -8.57 -1.96 5.97
CA GLY A 51 -8.38 -3.25 6.65
C GLY A 51 -7.33 -4.18 6.03
N VAL A 52 -6.28 -3.62 5.42
CA VAL A 52 -5.09 -4.42 5.03
C VAL A 52 -4.39 -5.00 6.27
N ASP A 53 -3.87 -6.23 6.18
CA ASP A 53 -3.32 -6.98 7.32
C ASP A 53 -1.80 -6.82 7.50
N GLY A 54 -1.15 -6.08 6.60
CA GLY A 54 0.29 -5.83 6.62
C GLY A 54 0.71 -4.87 5.50
N VAL A 55 1.81 -4.15 5.72
CA VAL A 55 2.42 -3.21 4.78
C VAL A 55 3.94 -3.34 4.79
N ASP A 56 4.57 -3.16 3.63
CA ASP A 56 6.02 -3.02 3.53
C ASP A 56 6.43 -1.57 3.83
N THR A 57 7.45 -1.41 4.69
CA THR A 57 8.05 -0.12 5.06
C THR A 57 9.57 -0.24 5.06
N ALA A 58 10.27 0.90 5.03
CA ALA A 58 11.72 0.97 5.13
C ALA A 58 12.15 1.83 6.33
N ILE A 59 13.34 1.54 6.88
CA ILE A 59 13.96 2.44 7.85
C ILE A 59 14.24 3.79 7.16
N SER A 60 13.98 4.90 7.85
CA SER A 60 13.95 6.23 7.22
C SER A 60 15.22 6.62 6.47
N SER A 61 16.39 6.17 6.92
CA SER A 61 17.67 6.42 6.22
C SER A 61 17.82 5.63 4.90
N MET A 62 16.89 4.73 4.61
CA MET A 62 16.82 3.88 3.41
C MET A 62 15.42 3.90 2.75
N SER A 63 14.56 4.86 3.12
CA SER A 63 13.17 4.96 2.63
C SER A 63 13.01 6.01 1.53
N ALA A 64 11.77 6.19 1.06
CA ALA A 64 11.37 7.16 0.04
C ALA A 64 12.00 6.94 -1.34
N THR A 65 11.73 7.83 -2.29
CA THR A 65 12.15 7.72 -3.70
C THR A 65 11.75 6.36 -4.29
N TYR A 66 12.70 5.55 -4.75
CA TYR A 66 12.43 4.22 -5.28
C TYR A 66 12.26 3.14 -4.20
N GLY A 67 12.41 3.49 -2.92
CA GLY A 67 12.21 2.60 -1.79
C GLY A 67 10.75 2.56 -1.30
N HIS A 68 10.53 1.91 -0.16
CA HIS A 68 9.27 1.95 0.56
C HIS A 68 9.13 3.22 1.41
N PRO A 69 7.91 3.59 1.82
CA PRO A 69 7.66 4.54 2.90
C PRO A 69 8.43 4.22 4.17
#